data_AF-A0A3D5VIM4-F1
#
_entry.id   AF-A0A3D5VIM4-F1
#
_cell.length_a   1.000
_cell.length_b   1.000
_cell.length_c   1.000
_cell.angle_alpha   90.00
_cell.angle_beta   90.00
_cell.angle_gamma   90.00
#
_symmetry.space_group_name_H-M   'P 1'
#
loop_
_entity.id
_entity.type
_entity.pdbx_description
1 polymer ?
#
loop_
_entity_poly.entity_id
_entity_poly.type
_entity_poly.pdbx_seq_one_letter_code
_entity_poly.pdbx_strand_id
1 'polypeptide(L)'
;MKLKKGLALALAAAALLALLPGSARAEKDIYVVGLLFGDQLFPDAWNRVEVRVPNNSDKDFQGSVVVELGGEYVRDVFVEAGKTGSLVFYLPPLAYIQRDYSNVTALKIYLRDQRGRTISKVNLTTGSRKTSSIFVGVMGKQAGEFKRIGNVLDYLSVAGMNPESLDNLQFAQNFRAIVLSNPGSVSLNPHQAANLRRWLEAGGMLVVGGGSSWQQSAALLSPDILPVRIQGVETIAAGDLVPLGLPSLEEGEYTIAAGGGVRP
;
A
#
# COMPACT_ATOMS: atom_id res chain seq x y z
N MET A 1 -23.06 -68.47 0.19
CA MET A 1 -23.23 -67.74 -1.09
C MET A 1 -23.75 -66.29 -0.96
N LYS A 2 -24.10 -65.77 0.24
CA LYS A 2 -24.62 -64.40 0.41
C LYS A 2 -23.54 -63.33 0.67
N LEU A 3 -22.40 -63.68 1.29
CA LEU A 3 -21.29 -62.72 1.55
C LEU A 3 -20.63 -62.17 0.27
N LYS A 4 -20.50 -62.98 -0.79
CA LYS A 4 -19.82 -62.56 -2.03
C LYS A 4 -20.60 -61.49 -2.81
N LYS A 5 -21.93 -61.45 -2.67
CA LYS A 5 -22.79 -60.45 -3.34
C LYS A 5 -22.75 -59.08 -2.63
N GLY A 6 -22.64 -59.06 -1.30
CA GLY A 6 -22.51 -57.82 -0.53
C GLY A 6 -21.17 -57.12 -0.76
N LEU A 7 -20.07 -57.89 -0.86
CA LEU A 7 -18.75 -57.35 -1.14
C LEU A 7 -18.65 -56.77 -2.57
N ALA A 8 -19.28 -57.44 -3.54
CA ALA A 8 -19.33 -56.96 -4.92
C ALA A 8 -20.14 -55.66 -5.05
N LEU A 9 -21.24 -55.51 -4.29
CA LEU A 9 -22.02 -54.26 -4.27
C LEU A 9 -21.25 -53.11 -3.60
N ALA A 10 -20.50 -53.39 -2.53
CA ALA A 10 -19.70 -52.38 -1.84
C ALA A 10 -18.53 -51.87 -2.69
N LEU A 11 -17.88 -52.76 -3.45
CA LEU A 11 -16.83 -52.39 -4.41
C LEU A 11 -17.37 -51.59 -5.60
N ALA A 12 -18.57 -51.93 -6.09
CA ALA A 12 -19.23 -51.15 -7.15
C ALA A 12 -19.63 -49.74 -6.69
N ALA A 13 -20.11 -49.60 -5.46
CA ALA A 13 -20.44 -48.29 -4.88
C ALA A 13 -19.20 -47.42 -4.63
N ALA A 14 -18.09 -48.01 -4.18
CA ALA A 14 -16.82 -47.30 -4.00
C ALA A 14 -16.21 -46.85 -5.34
N ALA A 15 -16.34 -47.65 -6.40
CA ALA A 15 -15.91 -47.29 -7.75
C ALA A 15 -16.75 -46.15 -8.35
N LEU A 16 -18.06 -46.11 -8.06
CA LEU A 16 -18.95 -45.02 -8.47
C LEU A 16 -18.68 -43.70 -7.73
N LEU A 17 -18.26 -43.75 -6.45
CA LEU A 17 -17.83 -42.58 -5.69
C LEU A 17 -16.48 -42.02 -6.18
N ALA A 18 -15.59 -42.88 -6.71
CA ALA A 18 -14.32 -42.46 -7.33
C ALA A 18 -14.48 -41.88 -8.75
N LEU A 19 -15.64 -42.11 -9.38
CA LEU A 19 -16.03 -41.55 -10.69
C LEU A 19 -16.87 -40.28 -10.57
N LEU A 20 -17.24 -39.86 -9.35
CA LEU A 20 -17.74 -38.51 -9.16
C LEU A 20 -16.61 -37.57 -9.56
N PRO A 21 -16.79 -36.68 -10.54
CA PRO A 21 -15.80 -35.67 -10.84
C PRO A 21 -15.55 -34.95 -9.52
N GLY A 22 -14.36 -35.14 -8.95
CA GLY A 22 -13.90 -34.30 -7.86
C GLY A 22 -14.17 -32.89 -8.31
N SER A 23 -14.83 -32.10 -7.47
CA SER A 23 -15.04 -30.68 -7.72
C SER A 23 -13.67 -30.00 -7.72
N ALA A 24 -12.90 -30.20 -8.79
CA ALA A 24 -11.88 -29.32 -9.26
C ALA A 24 -12.62 -28.01 -9.47
N ARG A 25 -12.47 -27.13 -8.48
CA ARG A 25 -12.87 -25.74 -8.60
C ARG A 25 -12.16 -25.27 -9.87
N ALA A 26 -12.91 -25.09 -10.96
CA ALA A 26 -12.33 -24.65 -12.21
C ALA A 26 -11.53 -23.38 -11.91
N GLU A 27 -10.21 -23.49 -12.01
CA GLU A 27 -9.34 -22.33 -11.85
C GLU A 27 -9.79 -21.35 -12.93
N LYS A 28 -10.20 -20.16 -12.50
CA LYS A 28 -10.65 -19.16 -13.48
C LYS A 28 -9.43 -18.72 -14.26
N ASP A 29 -9.46 -18.90 -15.58
CA ASP A 29 -8.36 -18.46 -16.44
C ASP A 29 -8.17 -16.95 -16.40
N ILE A 30 -9.21 -16.19 -16.06
CA ILE A 30 -9.11 -14.76 -15.81
C ILE A 30 -9.92 -14.34 -14.58
N TYR A 31 -9.28 -13.58 -13.70
CA TYR A 31 -9.88 -13.15 -12.45
C TYR A 31 -9.32 -11.82 -11.96
N VAL A 32 -9.88 -11.33 -10.86
CA VAL A 32 -9.49 -10.07 -10.26
C VAL A 32 -9.07 -10.31 -8.82
N VAL A 33 -7.99 -9.63 -8.40
CA VAL A 33 -7.48 -9.61 -7.03
C VAL A 33 -7.42 -8.15 -6.60
N GLY A 34 -7.96 -7.85 -5.42
CA GLY A 34 -7.89 -6.51 -4.84
C GLY A 34 -6.97 -6.49 -3.62
N LEU A 35 -6.19 -5.43 -3.50
CA LEU A 35 -5.25 -5.17 -2.41
C LEU A 35 -5.52 -3.77 -1.88
N LEU A 36 -5.70 -3.66 -0.57
CA LEU A 36 -5.93 -2.39 0.11
C LEU A 36 -4.64 -1.89 0.75
N PHE A 37 -4.45 -0.58 0.75
CA PHE A 37 -3.42 0.01 1.59
C PHE A 37 -3.67 -0.33 3.06
N GLY A 38 -2.68 -0.96 3.72
CA GLY A 38 -2.80 -1.39 5.12
C GLY A 38 -3.85 -2.48 5.37
N ASP A 39 -4.26 -3.22 4.33
CA ASP A 39 -5.24 -4.32 4.39
C ASP A 39 -6.62 -3.93 4.98
N GLN A 40 -6.96 -2.65 4.96
CA GLN A 40 -8.21 -2.13 5.53
C GLN A 40 -8.75 -0.92 4.75
N LEU A 41 -10.02 -0.59 5.02
CA LEU A 41 -10.65 0.64 4.55
C LEU A 41 -10.59 1.71 5.65
N PHE A 42 -10.34 2.95 5.25
CA PHE A 42 -10.35 4.13 6.10
C PHE A 42 -11.58 4.98 5.75
N PRO A 43 -12.61 5.03 6.62
CA PRO A 43 -13.84 5.75 6.30
C PRO A 43 -13.65 7.26 6.12
N ASP A 44 -12.70 7.84 6.86
CA ASP A 44 -12.47 9.29 6.91
C ASP A 44 -11.25 9.72 6.09
N ALA A 45 -10.67 8.83 5.29
CA ALA A 45 -9.46 9.08 4.50
C ALA A 45 -9.58 8.51 3.09
N TRP A 46 -8.71 8.96 2.18
CA TRP A 46 -8.70 8.44 0.80
C TRP A 46 -8.21 6.98 0.79
N ASN A 47 -8.86 6.10 0.04
CA ASN A 47 -8.50 4.69 0.01
C ASN A 47 -7.79 4.35 -1.30
N ARG A 48 -6.57 3.81 -1.22
CA ARG A 48 -5.87 3.27 -2.38
C ARG A 48 -6.18 1.78 -2.50
N VAL A 49 -6.75 1.39 -3.63
CA VAL A 49 -7.01 0.00 -3.99
C VAL A 49 -6.19 -0.35 -5.22
N GLU A 50 -5.28 -1.31 -5.06
CA GLU A 50 -4.60 -1.92 -6.20
C GLU A 50 -5.41 -3.13 -6.66
N VAL A 51 -5.70 -3.17 -7.94
CA VAL A 51 -6.47 -4.23 -8.58
C VAL A 51 -5.59 -4.90 -9.61
N ARG A 52 -5.35 -6.19 -9.41
CA ARG A 52 -4.61 -7.04 -10.35
C ARG A 52 -5.59 -7.91 -11.12
N VAL A 53 -5.34 -8.06 -12.42
CA VAL A 53 -6.13 -8.89 -13.33
C VAL A 53 -5.20 -9.92 -13.96
N PRO A 54 -4.99 -11.08 -13.31
CA PRO A 54 -4.24 -12.18 -13.91
C PRO A 54 -5.04 -12.77 -15.07
N ASN A 55 -4.42 -12.89 -16.24
CA ASN A 55 -4.94 -13.57 -17.42
C ASN A 55 -4.08 -14.81 -17.69
N ASN A 56 -4.48 -15.95 -17.14
CA ASN A 56 -3.86 -17.25 -17.35
C ASN A 56 -4.40 -17.98 -18.59
N SER A 57 -5.28 -17.33 -19.38
CA SER A 57 -5.82 -17.91 -20.61
C SER A 57 -4.86 -17.80 -21.79
N ASP A 58 -5.23 -18.45 -22.90
CA ASP A 58 -4.53 -18.41 -24.19
C ASP A 58 -4.92 -17.22 -25.07
N LYS A 59 -5.77 -16.31 -24.56
CA LYS A 59 -6.31 -15.18 -25.32
C LYS A 59 -6.17 -13.87 -24.57
N ASP A 60 -5.98 -12.80 -25.34
CA ASP A 60 -6.00 -11.45 -24.79
C ASP A 60 -7.40 -11.13 -24.24
N PHE A 61 -7.41 -10.41 -23.13
CA PHE A 61 -8.63 -9.92 -22.51
C PHE A 61 -8.75 -8.42 -22.69
N GLN A 62 -9.96 -7.98 -23.06
CA GLN A 62 -10.35 -6.59 -23.00
C GLN A 62 -11.69 -6.46 -22.27
N GLY A 63 -11.78 -5.49 -21.38
CA GLY A 63 -12.97 -5.25 -20.58
C GLY A 63 -12.78 -4.09 -19.62
N SER A 64 -13.48 -4.14 -18.50
CA SER A 64 -13.43 -3.09 -17.47
C SER A 64 -13.37 -3.68 -16.06
N VAL A 65 -12.59 -3.04 -15.19
CA VAL A 65 -12.65 -3.24 -13.75
C VAL A 65 -13.60 -2.22 -13.15
N VAL A 66 -14.53 -2.69 -12.32
CA VAL A 66 -15.46 -1.86 -11.56
C VAL A 66 -15.21 -2.06 -10.08
N VAL A 67 -14.90 -0.98 -9.38
CA VAL A 67 -14.77 -0.95 -7.92
C VAL A 67 -16.01 -0.26 -7.36
N GLU A 68 -16.71 -0.91 -6.43
CA GLU A 68 -17.96 -0.41 -5.84
C GLU A 68 -17.70 -0.08 -4.36
N LEU A 69 -17.73 1.23 -4.05
CA LEU A 69 -17.59 1.77 -2.69
C LEU A 69 -18.38 3.08 -2.57
N GLY A 70 -19.64 3.00 -2.16
CA GLY A 70 -20.53 4.17 -2.11
C GLY A 70 -20.92 4.76 -3.47
N GLY A 71 -20.27 4.32 -4.53
CA GLY A 71 -20.53 4.57 -5.96
C GLY A 71 -19.73 3.57 -6.80
N GLU A 72 -19.92 3.58 -8.12
CA GLU A 72 -19.15 2.74 -9.05
C GLU A 72 -17.99 3.53 -9.68
N TYR A 73 -16.79 2.97 -9.60
CA TYR A 73 -15.58 3.50 -10.22
C TYR A 73 -15.12 2.52 -11.29
N VAL A 74 -15.12 2.96 -12.55
CA VAL A 74 -14.87 2.10 -13.71
C VAL A 74 -13.56 2.49 -14.37
N ARG A 75 -12.73 1.50 -14.73
CA ARG A 75 -11.57 1.68 -15.61
C ARG A 75 -11.49 0.53 -16.61
N ASP A 76 -11.18 0.87 -17.84
CA ASP A 76 -10.92 -0.12 -18.87
C ASP A 76 -9.59 -0.82 -18.61
N VAL A 77 -9.51 -2.09 -19.02
CA VAL A 77 -8.31 -2.91 -18.89
C VAL A 77 -8.13 -3.76 -20.14
N PHE A 78 -6.89 -3.83 -20.60
CA PHE A 78 -6.41 -4.78 -21.59
C PHE A 78 -5.31 -5.61 -20.96
N VAL A 79 -5.40 -6.94 -21.06
CA VAL A 79 -4.40 -7.85 -20.51
C VAL A 79 -4.10 -8.92 -21.55
N GLU A 80 -2.87 -8.93 -22.05
CA GLU A 80 -2.43 -9.97 -22.97
C GLU A 80 -2.49 -11.37 -22.32
N ALA A 81 -2.61 -12.39 -23.15
CA ALA A 81 -2.56 -13.79 -22.73
C ALA A 81 -1.29 -14.06 -21.89
N GLY A 82 -1.45 -14.74 -20.74
CA GLY A 82 -0.35 -15.07 -19.82
C GLY A 82 0.20 -13.90 -18.99
N LYS A 83 -0.34 -12.68 -19.11
CA LYS A 83 0.11 -11.50 -18.35
C LYS A 83 -0.84 -11.14 -17.22
N THR A 84 -0.40 -10.22 -16.35
CA THR A 84 -1.23 -9.62 -15.31
C THR A 84 -1.35 -8.12 -15.54
N GLY A 85 -2.58 -7.63 -15.70
CA GLY A 85 -2.86 -6.19 -15.68
C GLY A 85 -2.88 -5.66 -14.25
N SER A 86 -2.48 -4.41 -14.05
CA SER A 86 -2.56 -3.73 -12.76
C SER A 86 -3.20 -2.35 -12.91
N LEU A 87 -4.14 -2.04 -12.01
CA LEU A 87 -4.85 -0.77 -11.96
C LEU A 87 -4.86 -0.27 -10.52
N VAL A 88 -4.76 1.04 -10.34
CA VAL A 88 -4.88 1.68 -9.02
C VAL A 88 -6.10 2.58 -9.00
N PHE A 89 -6.97 2.39 -8.02
CA PHE A 89 -8.12 3.24 -7.74
C PHE A 89 -7.87 4.03 -6.47
N TYR A 90 -8.17 5.34 -6.51
CA TYR A 90 -8.21 6.19 -5.34
C TYR A 90 -9.67 6.52 -5.05
N LEU A 91 -10.20 5.92 -3.99
CA LEU A 91 -11.59 6.07 -3.59
C LEU A 91 -11.70 7.18 -2.54
N PRO A 92 -12.68 8.08 -2.63
CA PRO A 92 -12.82 9.14 -1.66
C PRO A 92 -13.21 8.59 -0.27
N PRO A 93 -13.03 9.38 0.80
CA PRO A 93 -13.53 9.04 2.12
C PRO A 93 -15.01 8.71 2.11
N LEU A 94 -15.37 7.56 2.68
CA LEU A 94 -16.76 7.10 2.78
C LEU A 94 -17.65 8.11 3.51
N ALA A 95 -17.12 8.77 4.54
CA ALA A 95 -17.84 9.78 5.32
C ALA A 95 -18.37 10.95 4.46
N TYR A 96 -17.78 11.20 3.29
CA TYR A 96 -18.25 12.23 2.34
C TYR A 96 -19.28 11.71 1.34
N ILE A 97 -19.34 10.40 1.10
CA ILE A 97 -20.13 9.79 0.03
C ILE A 97 -21.42 9.17 0.59
N GLN A 98 -21.40 8.66 1.83
CA GLN A 98 -22.53 7.96 2.44
C GLN A 98 -22.72 8.36 3.90
N ARG A 99 -23.96 8.75 4.25
CA ARG A 99 -24.33 9.05 5.65
C ARG A 99 -24.20 7.84 6.58
N ASP A 100 -24.52 6.64 6.08
CA ASP A 100 -24.49 5.38 6.85
C ASP A 100 -23.24 4.53 6.58
N TYR A 101 -22.09 5.20 6.37
CA TYR A 101 -20.83 4.54 6.01
C TYR A 101 -20.38 3.47 7.03
N SER A 102 -20.85 3.55 8.28
CA SER A 102 -20.59 2.54 9.31
C SER A 102 -21.08 1.14 8.95
N ASN A 103 -22.02 1.02 8.00
CA ASN A 103 -22.56 -0.26 7.52
C ASN A 103 -21.83 -0.80 6.28
N VAL A 104 -20.88 -0.05 5.71
CA VAL A 104 -20.08 -0.48 4.57
C VAL A 104 -18.97 -1.40 5.07
N THR A 105 -19.20 -2.71 4.96
CA THR A 105 -18.28 -3.74 5.48
C THR A 105 -17.45 -4.43 4.41
N ALA A 106 -17.74 -4.15 3.13
CA ALA A 106 -17.03 -4.77 2.02
C ALA A 106 -16.88 -3.83 0.81
N LEU A 107 -15.67 -3.84 0.25
CA LEU A 107 -15.40 -3.33 -1.09
C LEU A 107 -15.72 -4.42 -2.10
N LYS A 108 -16.54 -4.16 -3.11
CA LYS A 108 -16.79 -5.12 -4.19
C LYS A 108 -16.00 -4.72 -5.42
N ILE A 109 -15.36 -5.70 -6.06
CA ILE A 109 -14.61 -5.49 -7.29
C ILE A 109 -15.12 -6.48 -8.32
N TYR A 110 -15.46 -5.99 -9.50
CA TYR A 110 -15.95 -6.77 -10.62
C TYR A 110 -15.02 -6.61 -11.81
N LEU A 111 -14.75 -7.73 -12.48
CA LEU A 111 -14.19 -7.73 -13.82
C LEU A 111 -15.32 -8.00 -14.81
N ARG A 112 -15.58 -7.05 -15.70
CA ARG A 112 -16.61 -7.14 -16.75
C ARG A 112 -15.96 -7.25 -18.12
N ASP A 113 -16.54 -8.06 -19.01
CA ASP A 113 -16.13 -8.11 -20.42
C ASP A 113 -16.67 -6.90 -21.22
N GLN A 114 -16.33 -6.80 -22.51
CA GLN A 114 -16.81 -5.74 -23.40
C GLN A 114 -18.34 -5.67 -23.56
N ARG A 115 -19.07 -6.73 -23.18
CA ARG A 115 -20.54 -6.77 -23.20
C ARG A 115 -21.14 -6.40 -21.84
N GLY A 116 -20.32 -5.97 -20.88
CA GLY A 116 -20.71 -5.62 -19.52
C GLY A 116 -20.98 -6.83 -18.61
N ARG A 117 -20.71 -8.06 -19.05
CA ARG A 117 -20.98 -9.27 -18.25
C ARG A 117 -19.88 -9.47 -17.23
N THR A 118 -20.24 -9.73 -15.97
CA THR A 118 -19.27 -10.04 -14.91
C THR A 118 -18.62 -11.41 -15.13
N ILE A 119 -17.30 -11.42 -15.35
CA ILE A 119 -16.48 -12.62 -15.49
C ILE A 119 -15.89 -13.03 -14.13
N SER A 120 -15.50 -12.05 -13.32
CA SER A 120 -14.95 -12.29 -11.99
C SER A 120 -15.42 -11.25 -10.99
N LYS A 121 -15.48 -11.64 -9.72
CA LYS A 121 -15.90 -10.81 -8.61
C LYS A 121 -15.10 -11.19 -7.37
N VAL A 122 -14.62 -10.18 -6.65
CA VAL A 122 -14.08 -10.35 -5.30
C VAL A 122 -14.77 -9.36 -4.36
N ASN A 123 -15.07 -9.80 -3.14
CA ASN A 123 -15.49 -8.93 -2.06
C ASN A 123 -14.33 -8.87 -1.07
N LEU A 124 -13.74 -7.69 -0.88
CA LEU A 124 -12.78 -7.47 0.19
C LEU A 124 -13.55 -7.09 1.44
N THR A 125 -13.80 -8.07 2.30
CA THR A 125 -14.39 -7.84 3.62
C THR A 125 -13.29 -7.40 4.56
N THR A 126 -13.28 -6.12 4.93
CA THR A 126 -12.29 -5.60 5.87
C THR A 126 -12.89 -5.51 7.25
N GLY A 127 -12.15 -5.91 8.28
CA GLY A 127 -12.47 -5.48 9.63
C GLY A 127 -12.38 -3.95 9.67
N SER A 128 -13.49 -3.26 9.98
CA SER A 128 -13.46 -1.84 10.33
C SER A 128 -12.77 -1.70 11.69
N ARG A 129 -11.44 -1.81 11.74
CA ARG A 129 -10.72 -1.42 12.95
C ARG A 129 -10.83 0.10 13.06
N LYS A 130 -11.25 0.60 14.22
CA LYS A 130 -11.14 2.03 14.58
C LYS A 130 -9.68 2.44 14.80
N THR A 131 -8.73 1.86 14.07
CA THR A 131 -7.33 2.29 14.15
C THR A 131 -7.25 3.68 13.54
N SER A 132 -6.41 4.53 14.13
CA SER A 132 -6.14 5.87 13.65
C SER A 132 -5.94 5.90 12.14
N SER A 133 -6.60 6.83 11.44
CA SER A 133 -6.37 7.10 10.02
C SER A 133 -5.08 7.90 9.76
N ILE A 134 -4.30 8.19 10.81
CA ILE A 134 -3.14 9.06 10.74
C ILE A 134 -1.88 8.22 10.58
N PHE A 135 -1.25 8.34 9.40
CA PHE A 135 -0.05 7.58 9.06
C PHE A 135 1.22 8.42 9.17
N VAL A 136 2.29 7.77 9.61
CA VAL A 136 3.66 8.19 9.33
C VAL A 136 4.19 7.28 8.22
N GLY A 137 4.44 7.86 7.06
CA GLY A 137 4.97 7.14 5.90
C GLY A 137 6.49 7.08 5.99
N VAL A 138 7.07 5.90 5.87
CA VAL A 138 8.53 5.72 5.82
C VAL A 138 8.93 5.29 4.42
N MET A 139 9.66 6.15 3.72
CA MET A 139 10.21 5.87 2.40
C MET A 139 11.71 5.56 2.54
N GLY A 140 12.08 4.33 2.19
CA GLY A 140 13.44 3.81 2.28
C GLY A 140 13.55 2.54 3.11
N LYS A 141 14.55 2.45 4.00
CA LYS A 141 14.76 1.25 4.83
C LYS A 141 13.53 0.90 5.69
N GLN A 142 13.43 -0.39 6.01
CA GLN A 142 12.28 -1.06 6.60
C GLN A 142 11.55 -0.19 7.64
N ALA A 143 10.30 0.19 7.33
CA ALA A 143 9.41 0.91 8.24
C ALA A 143 9.30 0.28 9.64
N GLY A 144 9.64 -1.02 9.75
CA GLY A 144 9.82 -1.76 11.00
C GLY A 144 10.73 -1.08 12.02
N GLU A 145 11.83 -0.45 11.60
CA GLU A 145 12.78 0.24 12.49
C GLU A 145 12.15 1.47 13.16
N PHE A 146 11.18 2.09 12.47
CA PHE A 146 10.45 3.27 12.94
C PHE A 146 9.19 2.92 13.74
N LYS A 147 8.84 1.64 13.92
CA LYS A 147 7.65 1.23 14.70
C LYS A 147 7.67 1.75 16.14
N ARG A 148 8.85 2.05 16.70
CA ARG A 148 8.97 2.70 18.01
C ARG A 148 8.24 4.04 18.07
N ILE A 149 8.10 4.77 16.96
CA ILE A 149 7.29 6.00 16.89
C ILE A 149 5.83 5.69 17.27
N GLY A 150 5.25 4.63 16.69
CA GLY A 150 3.88 4.20 17.01
C GLY A 150 3.73 3.63 18.43
N ASN A 151 4.82 3.20 19.07
CA ASN A 151 4.79 2.78 20.47
C ASN A 151 4.77 3.96 21.45
N VAL A 152 5.32 5.12 21.04
CA VAL A 152 5.33 6.35 21.85
C VAL A 152 4.06 7.17 21.60
N LEU A 153 3.59 7.18 20.35
CA LEU A 153 2.39 7.88 19.91
C LEU A 153 1.40 6.85 19.38
N ASP A 154 0.63 6.25 20.29
CA ASP A 154 -0.32 5.15 20.04
C ASP A 154 -1.42 5.49 19.01
N TYR A 155 -1.69 6.77 18.81
CA TYR A 155 -2.60 7.30 17.79
C TYR A 155 -1.97 7.42 16.39
N LEU A 156 -0.69 7.07 16.20
CA LEU A 156 -0.01 7.07 14.90
C LEU A 156 0.29 5.66 14.44
N SER A 157 -0.01 5.39 13.17
CA SER A 157 0.40 4.15 12.50
C SER A 157 1.61 4.41 11.60
N VAL A 158 2.70 3.68 11.84
CA VAL A 158 3.89 3.73 10.97
C VAL A 158 3.71 2.71 9.85
N ALA A 159 3.75 3.18 8.60
CA ALA A 159 3.59 2.35 7.42
C ALA A 159 4.76 2.56 6.45
N GLY A 160 5.12 1.49 5.73
CA GLY A 160 5.99 1.62 4.57
C GLY A 160 5.31 2.49 3.50
N MET A 161 6.08 3.41 2.92
CA MET A 161 5.61 4.30 1.88
C MET A 161 6.51 4.16 0.66
N ASN A 162 5.89 3.90 -0.48
CA ASN A 162 6.58 3.86 -1.77
C ASN A 162 6.26 5.14 -2.56
N PRO A 163 7.05 5.48 -3.60
CA PRO A 163 6.77 6.66 -4.44
C PRO A 163 5.37 6.70 -5.04
N GLU A 164 4.73 5.54 -5.30
CA GLU A 164 3.38 5.46 -5.85
C GLU A 164 2.30 6.01 -4.89
N SER A 165 2.62 6.17 -3.60
CA SER A 165 1.76 6.88 -2.66
C SER A 165 1.66 8.38 -2.98
N LEU A 166 2.63 8.94 -3.73
CA LEU A 166 2.64 10.32 -4.21
C LEU A 166 2.03 10.47 -5.61
N ASP A 167 1.53 9.39 -6.24
CA ASP A 167 0.83 9.47 -7.52
C ASP A 167 -0.57 10.11 -7.39
N ASN A 168 -1.06 10.31 -6.17
CA ASN A 168 -2.29 11.03 -5.90
C ASN A 168 -2.13 11.89 -4.65
N LEU A 169 -2.25 13.20 -4.80
CA LEU A 169 -2.07 14.16 -3.70
C LEU A 169 -3.07 13.93 -2.56
N GLN A 170 -4.33 13.62 -2.89
CA GLN A 170 -5.36 13.42 -1.87
C GLN A 170 -5.10 12.16 -1.02
N PHE A 171 -4.59 11.10 -1.62
CA PHE A 171 -4.12 9.93 -0.89
C PHE A 171 -2.85 10.22 -0.07
N ALA A 172 -1.91 10.99 -0.62
CA ALA A 172 -0.70 11.40 0.11
C ALA A 172 -1.03 12.19 1.40
N GLN A 173 -2.15 12.93 1.42
CA GLN A 173 -2.62 13.65 2.61
C GLN A 173 -3.04 12.74 3.78
N ASN A 174 -3.20 11.43 3.56
CA ASN A 174 -3.38 10.47 4.65
C ASN A 174 -2.12 10.35 5.53
N PHE A 175 -0.95 10.72 5.00
CA PHE A 175 0.29 10.75 5.75
C PHE A 175 0.44 12.12 6.43
N ARG A 176 0.53 12.13 7.76
CA ARG A 176 0.79 13.35 8.53
C ARG A 176 2.26 13.72 8.50
N ALA A 177 3.11 12.72 8.42
CA ALA A 177 4.54 12.88 8.27
C ALA A 177 5.10 11.87 7.27
N ILE A 178 6.14 12.28 6.56
CA ILE A 178 6.92 11.42 5.66
C ILE A 178 8.36 11.44 6.18
N VAL A 179 8.89 10.26 6.47
CA VAL A 179 10.29 10.05 6.86
C VAL A 179 11.04 9.51 5.64
N LEU A 180 12.04 10.26 5.17
CA LEU A 180 12.99 9.80 4.16
C LEU A 180 14.24 9.32 4.88
N SER A 181 14.48 8.02 4.93
CA SER A 181 15.67 7.48 5.59
C SER A 181 16.32 6.41 4.74
N ASN A 182 17.50 6.73 4.21
CA ASN A 182 18.30 5.83 3.37
C ASN A 182 17.42 5.17 2.28
N PRO A 183 16.88 5.96 1.33
CA PRO A 183 15.95 5.47 0.33
C PRO A 183 16.56 4.48 -0.68
N GLY A 184 17.88 4.25 -0.64
CA GLY A 184 18.56 3.36 -1.57
C GLY A 184 18.40 3.86 -3.01
N SER A 185 17.83 3.02 -3.88
CA SER A 185 17.60 3.31 -5.30
C SER A 185 16.23 3.92 -5.60
N VAL A 186 15.43 4.24 -4.57
CA VAL A 186 14.16 4.93 -4.78
C VAL A 186 14.42 6.28 -5.46
N SER A 187 13.54 6.65 -6.39
CA SER A 187 13.54 7.94 -7.06
C SER A 187 12.10 8.43 -7.22
N LEU A 188 11.92 9.76 -7.27
CA LEU A 188 10.62 10.36 -7.55
C LEU A 188 10.60 10.84 -8.99
N ASN A 189 9.54 10.48 -9.72
CA ASN A 189 9.29 11.11 -11.02
C ASN A 189 8.82 12.58 -10.82
N PRO A 190 8.82 13.42 -11.87
CA PRO A 190 8.45 14.83 -11.75
C PRO A 190 7.05 15.06 -11.15
N HIS A 191 6.10 14.18 -11.43
CA HIS A 191 4.74 14.26 -10.89
C HIS A 191 4.71 13.96 -9.39
N GLN A 192 5.41 12.91 -8.95
CA GLN A 192 5.54 12.54 -7.53
C GLN A 192 6.28 13.62 -6.74
N ALA A 193 7.36 14.19 -7.29
CA ALA A 193 8.09 15.30 -6.68
C ALA A 193 7.20 16.55 -6.53
N ALA A 194 6.40 16.88 -7.55
CA ALA A 194 5.44 17.98 -7.47
C ALA A 194 4.36 17.74 -6.42
N ASN A 195 3.85 16.51 -6.28
CA ASN A 195 2.88 16.17 -5.24
C ASN A 195 3.49 16.19 -3.84
N LEU A 196 4.75 15.76 -3.66
CA LEU A 196 5.46 15.90 -2.39
C LEU A 196 5.57 17.37 -1.98
N ARG A 197 5.92 18.26 -2.92
CA ARG A 197 5.96 19.71 -2.68
C ARG A 197 4.60 20.26 -2.26
N ARG A 198 3.53 19.94 -3.01
CA ARG A 198 2.17 20.40 -2.66
C ARG A 198 1.70 19.88 -1.31
N TRP A 199 2.07 18.64 -0.97
CA TRP A 199 1.78 18.07 0.34
C TRP A 199 2.50 18.80 1.47
N LEU A 200 3.77 19.19 1.28
CA LEU A 200 4.52 20.05 2.20
C LEU A 200 3.87 21.43 2.35
N GLU A 201 3.53 22.07 1.22
CA GLU A 201 2.84 23.38 1.20
C GLU A 201 1.48 23.33 1.89
N ALA A 202 0.81 22.15 1.90
CA ALA A 202 -0.43 21.91 2.63
C ALA A 202 -0.22 21.61 4.14
N GLY A 203 1.00 21.73 4.67
CA GLY A 203 1.33 21.55 6.08
C GLY A 203 1.79 20.13 6.45
N GLY A 204 2.21 19.33 5.47
CA GLY A 204 2.86 18.04 5.71
C GLY A 204 4.21 18.19 6.42
N MET A 205 4.55 17.23 7.29
CA MET A 205 5.84 17.23 8.00
C MET A 205 6.84 16.27 7.35
N LEU A 206 7.84 16.80 6.65
CA LEU A 206 8.94 16.01 6.10
C LEU A 206 10.09 15.88 7.10
N VAL A 207 10.48 14.65 7.39
CA VAL A 207 11.67 14.32 8.18
C VAL A 207 12.69 13.70 7.25
N VAL A 208 13.86 14.34 7.12
CA VAL A 208 14.95 13.85 6.27
C VAL A 208 16.02 13.24 7.17
N GLY A 209 16.16 11.92 7.11
CA GLY A 209 17.20 11.16 7.80
C GLY A 209 18.57 11.51 7.22
N GLY A 210 19.48 11.91 8.11
CA GLY A 210 20.86 12.26 7.80
C GLY A 210 21.86 11.14 8.14
N GLY A 211 23.11 11.53 8.40
CA GLY A 211 24.23 10.62 8.69
C GLY A 211 25.06 10.30 7.45
N SER A 212 25.79 9.18 7.45
CA SER A 212 26.72 8.82 6.35
C SER A 212 26.05 8.61 4.98
N SER A 213 24.73 8.47 4.94
CA SER A 213 23.93 8.24 3.72
C SER A 213 22.99 9.40 3.36
N TRP A 214 23.21 10.59 3.93
CA TRP A 214 22.33 11.75 3.73
C TRP A 214 22.13 12.13 2.26
N GLN A 215 23.14 11.91 1.41
CA GLN A 215 23.09 12.23 -0.02
C GLN A 215 21.93 11.49 -0.70
N GLN A 216 21.63 10.26 -0.27
CA GLN A 216 20.53 9.48 -0.84
C GLN A 216 19.17 10.06 -0.45
N SER A 217 19.00 10.45 0.81
CA SER A 217 17.77 11.11 1.29
C SER A 217 17.59 12.48 0.63
N ALA A 218 18.67 13.26 0.49
CA ALA A 218 18.65 14.58 -0.13
C ALA A 218 18.42 14.51 -1.65
N ALA A 219 18.91 13.47 -2.34
CA ALA A 219 18.73 13.30 -3.78
C ALA A 219 17.26 13.11 -4.20
N LEU A 220 16.38 12.70 -3.28
CA LEU A 220 14.93 12.63 -3.54
C LEU A 220 14.25 14.00 -3.54
N LEU A 221 14.92 15.03 -3.02
CA LEU A 221 14.33 16.32 -2.75
C LEU A 221 14.89 17.38 -3.69
N SER A 222 14.02 18.28 -4.12
CA SER A 222 14.48 19.48 -4.80
C SER A 222 15.23 20.38 -3.82
N PRO A 223 16.30 21.08 -4.23
CA PRO A 223 17.15 21.86 -3.32
C PRO A 223 16.41 22.97 -2.54
N ASP A 224 15.26 23.41 -3.04
CA ASP A 224 14.39 24.42 -2.44
C ASP A 224 13.50 23.88 -1.31
N ILE A 225 13.36 22.56 -1.19
CA ILE A 225 12.61 21.89 -0.12
C ILE A 225 13.53 21.51 1.05
N LEU A 226 14.84 21.41 0.82
CA LEU A 226 15.79 21.09 1.87
C LEU A 226 15.98 22.30 2.81
N PRO A 227 15.76 22.13 4.13
CA PRO A 227 15.87 23.24 5.07
C PRO A 227 17.32 23.73 5.27
N VAL A 228 18.30 22.89 4.93
CA VAL A 228 19.72 23.15 5.10
C VAL A 228 20.50 22.69 3.87
N ARG A 229 21.58 23.41 3.55
CA ARG A 229 22.57 22.93 2.58
C ARG A 229 23.61 22.11 3.33
N ILE A 230 23.55 20.80 3.16
CA ILE A 230 24.50 19.87 3.77
C ILE A 230 25.83 19.97 3.02
N GLN A 231 26.91 20.20 3.77
CA GLN A 231 28.26 20.41 3.23
C GLN A 231 29.19 19.22 3.51
N GLY A 232 28.84 18.38 4.47
CA GLY A 232 29.66 17.24 4.86
C GLY A 232 29.01 16.36 5.91
N VAL A 233 29.82 15.45 6.41
CA VAL A 233 29.47 14.51 7.48
C VAL A 233 30.55 14.63 8.55
N GLU A 234 30.13 14.70 9.80
CA GLU A 234 31.03 14.72 10.95
C GLU A 234 30.67 13.59 11.90
N THR A 235 31.68 13.06 12.59
CA THR A 235 31.51 12.12 13.69
C THR A 235 31.66 12.91 14.97
N ILE A 236 30.66 12.84 15.85
CA ILE A 236 30.63 13.58 17.12
C ILE A 236 30.32 12.62 18.26
N ALA A 237 30.91 12.91 19.42
CA ALA A 237 30.68 12.13 20.62
C ALA A 237 29.26 12.38 21.17
N ALA A 238 28.68 11.38 21.84
CA ALA A 238 27.38 11.51 22.52
C ALA A 238 27.30 12.75 23.44
N GLY A 239 28.41 13.10 24.11
CA GLY A 239 28.50 14.25 25.01
C GLY A 239 28.27 15.60 24.31
N ASP A 240 28.63 15.71 23.03
CA ASP A 240 28.45 16.94 22.24
C ASP A 240 27.01 17.14 21.77
N LEU A 241 26.18 16.10 21.88
CA LEU A 241 24.75 16.13 21.55
C LEU A 241 23.86 16.52 22.73
N VAL A 242 24.43 16.61 23.94
CA VAL A 242 23.71 17.00 25.17
C VAL A 242 22.92 18.32 25.02
N PRO A 243 23.45 19.38 24.37
CA PRO A 243 22.70 20.63 24.19
C PRO A 243 21.42 20.49 23.36
N LEU A 244 21.28 19.42 22.56
CA LEU A 244 20.07 19.17 21.77
C LEU A 244 18.94 18.56 22.60
N GLY A 245 19.17 18.23 23.88
CA GLY A 245 18.14 17.70 24.78
C GLY A 245 17.55 16.37 24.30
N LEU A 246 18.32 15.59 23.53
CA LEU A 246 17.87 14.29 23.03
C LEU A 246 17.71 13.29 24.19
N PRO A 247 16.70 12.40 24.16
CA PRO A 247 16.59 11.32 25.15
C PRO A 247 17.87 10.48 25.17
N SER A 248 18.21 9.91 26.33
CA SER A 248 19.52 9.32 26.64
C SER A 248 20.11 8.56 25.45
N LEU A 249 21.09 9.19 24.81
CA LEU A 249 21.91 8.56 23.80
C LEU A 249 22.80 7.52 24.50
N GLU A 250 22.95 6.35 23.89
CA GLU A 250 23.98 5.40 24.34
C GLU A 250 25.35 6.08 24.24
N GLU A 251 26.24 5.82 25.19
CA GLU A 251 27.62 6.32 25.06
C GLU A 251 28.23 5.74 23.77
N GLY A 252 28.58 6.62 22.84
CA GLY A 252 29.04 6.23 21.52
C GLY A 252 29.33 7.41 20.58
N GLU A 253 29.86 7.07 19.41
CA GLU A 253 30.13 8.00 18.31
C GLU A 253 28.93 8.03 17.36
N TYR A 254 28.50 9.24 17.00
CA TYR A 254 27.37 9.46 16.12
C TYR A 254 27.80 10.16 14.85
N THR A 255 27.36 9.64 13.70
CA THR A 255 27.58 10.27 12.41
C THR A 255 26.43 11.21 12.06
N ILE A 256 26.70 12.50 11.95
CA ILE A 256 25.70 13.52 11.63
C ILE A 256 26.00 14.20 10.30
N ALA A 257 24.94 14.60 9.59
CA ALA A 257 25.07 15.46 8.42
C ALA A 257 25.16 16.92 8.88
N ALA A 258 26.23 17.62 8.48
CA ALA A 258 26.49 19.01 8.88
C ALA A 258 26.25 19.98 7.72
N GLY A 259 25.63 21.12 8.00
CA GLY A 259 25.26 22.09 6.98
C GLY A 259 24.83 23.44 7.53
N GLY A 260 24.91 24.47 6.69
CA GLY A 260 24.44 25.82 7.01
C GLY A 260 22.95 26.00 6.68
N GLY A 261 22.25 26.79 7.49
CA GLY A 261 20.86 27.17 7.22
C GLY A 261 20.72 27.96 5.93
N VAL A 262 19.73 27.62 5.12
CA VAL A 262 19.36 28.43 3.96
C VAL A 262 18.41 29.52 4.48
N ARG A 263 18.88 30.77 4.56
CA ARG A 263 17.96 31.89 4.75
C ARG A 263 17.17 32.06 3.44
N PRO A 264 15.84 32.20 3.48
CA PRO A 264 15.06 32.59 2.32
C PRO A 264 15.49 33.97 1.80
#